data_AF-A0A6B2G5X1-F1
#
_entry.id   AF-A0A6B2G5X1-F1
#
_cell.length_a   1.000
_cell.length_b   1.000
_cell.length_c   1.000
_cell.angle_alpha   90.00
_cell.angle_beta   90.00
_cell.angle_gamma   90.00
#
_symmetry.space_group_name_H-M   'P 1'
#
loop_
_entity.id
_entity.type
_entity.pdbx_description
1 polymer ?
#
loop_
_entity_poly.entity_id
_entity_poly.type
_entity_poly.pdbx_seq_one_letter_code
_entity_poly.pdbx_strand_id
1 'polypeptide(L)'
;MTRTTKSFKRLQLLQRAIPNALEFMEPLVRQKKRQRQIKQTSRAIKRADLKHSNDQSNIGDTALIRLIYGPQEFAEKLFSRITKASNKFEFRLLGLEVLARIISVHKLIFPPFYQYCLKYLHPHQKGVVTIITTLAQASHELVPPEFITPVIERIANNFVSLQNAPEVCSVGINSIRELYFRVPLSVETIIAQDLIQYARDRKAERSVVSAARSLLQLLRVVNPAVLSKKDQLHNTRDFEVKAYGSVELHTTVPGAPFLSTLVDPENSDWSDDESYSESHAIDAETCTSEILQDIDFRRLRILRKKSLLSQEGDDSSEGEQDECNEIITNNDAIGSITSSKVSKSKAKEERIKV
;
A
#
# COMPACT_ATOMS: atom_id res chain seq x y z
N MET A 1 -62.99 44.00 -12.41
CA MET A 1 -61.60 44.13 -12.90
C MET A 1 -60.55 43.69 -11.87
N THR A 2 -60.65 42.50 -11.25
CA THR A 2 -59.79 42.14 -10.09
C THR A 2 -59.10 40.76 -10.18
N ARG A 3 -59.27 40.01 -11.26
CA ARG A 3 -58.66 38.67 -11.42
C ARG A 3 -57.26 38.69 -12.07
N THR A 4 -56.93 39.71 -12.84
CA THR A 4 -55.64 39.82 -13.58
C THR A 4 -54.49 40.36 -12.72
N THR A 5 -54.77 41.12 -11.67
CA THR A 5 -53.72 41.71 -10.81
C THR A 5 -53.12 40.72 -9.81
N LYS A 6 -53.87 39.69 -9.40
CA LYS A 6 -53.37 38.60 -8.53
C LYS A 6 -52.42 37.65 -9.27
N SER A 7 -52.66 37.34 -10.55
CA SER A 7 -51.75 36.48 -11.32
C SER A 7 -50.44 37.19 -11.63
N PHE A 8 -50.48 38.50 -11.91
CA PHE A 8 -49.28 39.30 -12.19
C PHE A 8 -48.36 39.44 -10.97
N LYS A 9 -48.93 39.63 -9.76
CA LYS A 9 -48.16 39.63 -8.51
C LYS A 9 -47.56 38.26 -8.18
N ARG A 10 -48.24 37.16 -8.50
CA ARG A 10 -47.73 35.79 -8.32
C ARG A 10 -46.58 35.49 -9.28
N LEU A 11 -46.69 35.94 -10.52
CA LEU A 11 -45.62 35.82 -11.52
C LEU A 11 -44.39 36.65 -11.16
N GLN A 12 -44.56 37.89 -10.68
CA GLN A 12 -43.43 38.71 -10.19
C GLN A 12 -42.74 38.13 -8.95
N LEU A 13 -43.48 37.47 -8.05
CA LEU A 13 -42.90 36.77 -6.90
C LEU A 13 -42.11 35.52 -7.32
N LEU A 14 -42.60 34.76 -8.30
CA LEU A 14 -41.87 33.62 -8.86
C LEU A 14 -40.61 34.07 -9.62
N GLN A 15 -40.67 35.18 -10.36
CA GLN A 15 -39.53 35.71 -11.11
C GLN A 15 -38.41 36.23 -10.20
N ARG A 16 -38.74 36.69 -8.98
CA ARG A 16 -37.76 37.06 -7.94
C ARG A 16 -37.19 35.87 -7.15
N ALA A 17 -37.84 34.71 -7.18
CA ALA A 17 -37.41 33.52 -6.44
C ALA A 17 -36.42 32.62 -7.24
N ILE A 18 -36.37 32.77 -8.57
CA ILE A 18 -35.53 31.97 -9.47
C ILE A 18 -34.01 32.24 -9.36
N PRO A 19 -33.49 33.47 -9.10
CA PRO A 19 -32.04 33.69 -9.06
C PRO A 19 -31.35 33.07 -7.83
N ASN A 20 -32.07 32.79 -6.74
CA ASN A 20 -31.46 32.30 -5.50
C ASN A 20 -31.10 30.80 -5.54
N ALA A 21 -31.77 29.99 -6.35
CA ALA A 21 -31.55 28.54 -6.32
C ALA A 21 -30.13 28.12 -6.81
N LEU A 22 -29.54 28.87 -7.75
CA LEU A 22 -28.18 28.61 -8.24
C LEU A 22 -27.12 29.00 -7.20
N GLU A 23 -27.29 30.13 -6.53
CA GLU A 23 -26.38 30.59 -5.45
C GLU A 23 -26.40 29.65 -4.24
N PHE A 24 -27.55 29.04 -3.91
CA PHE A 24 -27.63 28.03 -2.84
C PHE A 24 -27.02 26.67 -3.21
N MET A 25 -26.94 26.32 -4.51
CA MET A 25 -26.45 25.01 -4.98
C MET A 25 -24.91 24.95 -5.12
N GLU A 26 -24.27 26.07 -5.47
CA GLU A 26 -22.80 26.14 -5.55
C GLU A 26 -22.05 25.71 -4.28
N PRO A 27 -22.39 26.20 -3.07
CA PRO A 27 -21.69 25.80 -1.84
C PRO A 27 -21.88 24.32 -1.54
N LEU A 28 -23.04 23.72 -1.84
CA LEU A 28 -23.29 22.29 -1.63
C LEU A 28 -22.47 21.41 -2.59
N VAL A 29 -22.31 21.82 -3.85
CA VAL A 29 -21.43 21.12 -4.82
C VAL A 29 -19.97 21.25 -4.42
N ARG A 30 -19.52 22.44 -3.96
CA ARG A 30 -18.17 22.66 -3.41
C ARG A 30 -17.93 21.81 -2.16
N GLN A 31 -18.92 21.71 -1.26
CA GLN A 31 -18.85 20.88 -0.05
C GLN A 31 -18.78 19.38 -0.39
N LYS A 32 -19.57 18.88 -1.36
CA LYS A 32 -19.48 17.50 -1.84
C LYS A 32 -18.13 17.20 -2.50
N LYS A 33 -17.56 18.12 -3.29
CA LYS A 33 -16.22 17.99 -3.88
C LYS A 33 -15.14 17.95 -2.79
N ARG A 34 -15.21 18.83 -1.79
CA ARG A 34 -14.29 18.86 -0.64
C ARG A 34 -14.38 17.59 0.20
N GLN A 35 -15.59 17.07 0.45
CA GLN A 35 -15.80 15.80 1.13
C GLN A 35 -15.21 14.61 0.35
N ARG A 36 -15.34 14.58 -0.99
CA ARG A 36 -14.71 13.56 -1.83
C ARG A 36 -13.19 13.62 -1.75
N GLN A 37 -12.60 14.82 -1.78
CA GLN A 37 -11.16 15.01 -1.62
C GLN A 37 -10.68 14.57 -0.23
N ILE A 38 -11.36 14.96 0.85
CA ILE A 38 -11.02 14.53 2.22
C ILE A 38 -11.14 13.00 2.37
N LYS A 39 -12.14 12.36 1.75
CA LYS A 39 -12.27 10.90 1.73
C LYS A 39 -11.14 10.24 0.93
N GLN A 40 -10.65 10.85 -0.14
CA GLN A 40 -9.52 10.34 -0.91
C GLN A 40 -8.19 10.52 -0.17
N THR A 41 -7.94 11.68 0.43
CA THR A 41 -6.71 11.95 1.18
C THR A 41 -6.64 11.12 2.46
N SER A 42 -7.74 10.99 3.21
CA SER A 42 -7.78 10.10 4.39
C SER A 42 -7.56 8.62 4.03
N ARG A 43 -8.04 8.16 2.86
CA ARG A 43 -7.72 6.82 2.34
C ARG A 43 -6.25 6.69 1.96
N ALA A 44 -5.63 7.74 1.40
CA ALA A 44 -4.21 7.74 1.07
C ALA A 44 -3.34 7.71 2.34
N ILE A 45 -3.68 8.49 3.36
CA ILE A 45 -2.98 8.52 4.66
C ILE A 45 -3.09 7.15 5.35
N LYS A 46 -4.31 6.59 5.48
CA LYS A 46 -4.50 5.25 6.03
C LYS A 46 -3.70 4.18 5.29
N ARG A 47 -3.58 4.30 3.96
CA ARG A 47 -2.75 3.38 3.15
C ARG A 47 -1.25 3.59 3.40
N ALA A 48 -0.80 4.81 3.68
CA ALA A 48 0.59 5.08 4.04
C ALA A 48 0.91 4.54 5.44
N ASP A 49 0.03 4.77 6.42
CA ASP A 49 0.18 4.27 7.80
C ASP A 49 0.25 2.74 7.84
N LEU A 50 -0.61 2.06 7.07
CA LEU A 50 -0.60 0.61 6.94
C LEU A 50 0.72 0.09 6.33
N LYS A 51 1.31 0.82 5.36
CA LYS A 51 2.62 0.46 4.79
C LYS A 51 3.73 0.59 5.83
N HIS A 52 3.78 1.71 6.56
CA HIS A 52 4.76 1.91 7.62
C HIS A 52 4.67 0.87 8.73
N SER A 53 3.46 0.41 9.08
CA SER A 53 3.29 -0.66 10.07
C SER A 53 3.79 -2.04 9.61
N ASN A 54 3.65 -2.36 8.32
CA ASN A 54 4.15 -3.61 7.74
C ASN A 54 5.67 -3.60 7.50
N ASP A 55 6.27 -2.43 7.29
CA ASP A 55 7.73 -2.33 7.15
C ASP A 55 8.43 -2.63 8.50
N GLN A 56 7.82 -2.22 9.62
CA GLN A 56 8.32 -2.47 10.98
C GLN A 56 8.34 -3.96 11.37
N SER A 57 7.36 -4.76 10.95
CA SER A 57 7.33 -6.20 11.29
C SER A 57 8.42 -7.02 10.58
N ASN A 58 8.83 -6.60 9.37
CA ASN A 58 9.90 -7.26 8.61
C ASN A 58 11.32 -6.93 9.11
N ILE A 59 11.47 -5.86 9.90
CA ILE A 59 12.75 -5.45 10.48
C ILE A 59 13.22 -6.42 11.55
N GLY A 60 12.32 -7.02 12.34
CA GLY A 60 12.67 -7.98 13.38
C GLY A 60 13.33 -9.25 12.85
N ASP A 61 12.72 -9.87 11.84
CA ASP A 61 13.22 -11.14 11.26
C ASP A 61 14.53 -10.95 10.46
N THR A 62 14.73 -9.77 9.89
CA THR A 62 15.93 -9.44 9.11
C THR A 62 17.08 -8.89 9.96
N ALA A 63 16.80 -8.43 11.18
CA ALA A 63 17.82 -7.90 12.10
C ALA A 63 18.91 -8.94 12.42
N LEU A 64 18.50 -10.19 12.66
CA LEU A 64 19.44 -11.29 12.93
C LEU A 64 20.34 -11.59 11.73
N ILE A 65 19.76 -11.52 10.51
CA ILE A 65 20.51 -11.78 9.27
C ILE A 65 21.56 -10.69 9.03
N ARG A 66 21.26 -9.43 9.38
CA ARG A 66 22.22 -8.33 9.25
C ARG A 66 23.44 -8.48 10.16
N LEU A 67 23.30 -9.16 11.30
CA LEU A 67 24.37 -9.38 12.28
C LEU A 67 25.33 -10.52 11.90
N ILE A 68 25.07 -11.26 10.82
CA ILE A 68 25.92 -12.38 10.39
C ILE A 68 27.31 -11.87 10.00
N TYR A 69 28.34 -12.40 10.65
CA TYR A 69 29.74 -12.17 10.29
C TYR A 69 30.11 -12.98 9.04
N GLY A 70 30.65 -12.32 8.02
CA GLY A 70 31.05 -12.96 6.76
C GLY A 70 29.86 -13.58 6.00
N PRO A 71 28.89 -12.78 5.52
CA PRO A 71 27.66 -13.29 4.91
C PRO A 71 27.92 -14.09 3.63
N GLN A 72 28.97 -13.74 2.87
CA GLN A 72 29.39 -14.47 1.68
C GLN A 72 29.83 -15.91 1.99
N GLU A 73 30.79 -16.08 2.92
CA GLU A 73 31.27 -17.41 3.31
C GLU A 73 30.15 -18.26 3.90
N PHE A 74 29.26 -17.63 4.67
CA PHE A 74 28.11 -18.32 5.24
C PHE A 74 27.19 -18.84 4.14
N ALA A 75 26.89 -18.02 3.12
CA ALA A 75 26.08 -18.42 1.97
C ALA A 75 26.71 -19.58 1.20
N GLU A 76 28.02 -19.56 0.96
CA GLU A 76 28.75 -20.65 0.27
C GLU A 76 28.74 -21.96 1.06
N LYS A 77 29.01 -21.90 2.37
CA LYS A 77 28.98 -23.07 3.27
C LYS A 77 27.56 -23.65 3.35
N LEU A 78 26.53 -22.79 3.41
CA LEU A 78 25.14 -23.21 3.45
C LEU A 78 24.70 -23.83 2.11
N PHE A 79 25.03 -23.20 0.98
CA PHE A 79 24.74 -23.73 -0.34
C PHE A 79 25.38 -25.10 -0.56
N SER A 80 26.64 -25.27 -0.16
CA SER A 80 27.37 -26.55 -0.22
C SER A 80 26.75 -27.65 0.65
N ARG A 81 26.02 -27.30 1.72
CA ARG A 81 25.27 -28.28 2.53
C ARG A 81 23.94 -28.64 1.88
N ILE A 82 23.27 -27.68 1.24
CA ILE A 82 21.96 -27.86 0.59
C ILE A 82 22.09 -28.72 -0.67
N THR A 83 23.14 -28.52 -1.47
CA THR A 83 23.35 -29.23 -2.73
C THR A 83 23.74 -30.70 -2.57
N LYS A 84 24.06 -31.15 -1.35
CA LYS A 84 24.33 -32.56 -1.08
C LYS A 84 23.09 -33.41 -1.35
N ALA A 85 23.28 -34.48 -2.14
CA ALA A 85 22.20 -35.31 -2.70
C ALA A 85 21.33 -36.04 -1.65
N SER A 86 21.80 -36.18 -0.40
CA SER A 86 21.09 -36.89 0.65
C SER A 86 19.87 -36.15 1.21
N ASN A 87 19.70 -34.86 0.91
CA ASN A 87 18.69 -34.04 1.58
C ASN A 87 17.31 -34.14 0.90
N LYS A 88 16.27 -34.30 1.73
CA LYS A 88 14.86 -34.18 1.30
C LYS A 88 14.64 -32.83 0.60
N PHE A 89 13.75 -32.80 -0.39
CA PHE A 89 13.49 -31.59 -1.17
C PHE A 89 12.96 -30.42 -0.31
N GLU A 90 12.10 -30.70 0.67
CA GLU A 90 11.58 -29.70 1.61
C GLU A 90 12.70 -28.99 2.38
N PHE A 91 13.69 -29.74 2.87
CA PHE A 91 14.86 -29.16 3.53
C PHE A 91 15.69 -28.30 2.58
N ARG A 92 15.81 -28.71 1.31
CA ARG A 92 16.49 -27.92 0.29
C ARG A 92 15.76 -26.61 0.01
N LEU A 93 14.44 -26.63 -0.07
CA LEU A 93 13.61 -25.45 -0.28
C LEU A 93 13.73 -24.45 0.88
N LEU A 94 13.64 -24.91 2.13
CA LEU A 94 13.85 -24.08 3.31
C LEU A 94 15.26 -23.46 3.33
N GLY A 95 16.27 -24.24 2.94
CA GLY A 95 17.63 -23.73 2.82
C GLY A 95 17.78 -22.63 1.75
N LEU A 96 17.09 -22.78 0.61
CA LEU A 96 17.06 -21.77 -0.44
C LEU A 96 16.33 -20.49 0.00
N GLU A 97 15.26 -20.59 0.79
CA GLU A 97 14.56 -19.44 1.36
C GLU A 97 15.48 -18.62 2.28
N VAL A 98 16.24 -19.29 3.14
CA VAL A 98 17.22 -18.63 4.01
C VAL A 98 18.33 -17.98 3.18
N LEU A 99 18.87 -18.68 2.18
CA LEU A 99 19.87 -18.12 1.27
C LEU A 99 19.36 -16.88 0.54
N ALA A 100 18.14 -16.91 0.01
CA ALA A 100 17.54 -15.79 -0.69
C ALA A 100 17.41 -14.56 0.21
N ARG A 101 17.04 -14.75 1.48
CA ARG A 101 16.98 -13.65 2.48
C ARG A 101 18.36 -13.05 2.72
N ILE A 102 19.40 -13.87 2.88
CA ILE A 102 20.78 -13.41 3.10
C ILE A 102 21.29 -12.61 1.90
N ILE A 103 21.08 -13.14 0.69
CA ILE A 103 21.44 -12.47 -0.57
C ILE A 103 20.75 -11.12 -0.67
N SER A 104 19.45 -11.05 -0.36
CA SER A 104 18.64 -9.83 -0.49
C SER A 104 19.05 -8.73 0.50
N VAL A 105 19.39 -9.11 1.74
CA VAL A 105 19.78 -8.18 2.81
C VAL A 105 21.19 -7.64 2.59
N HIS A 106 22.15 -8.53 2.30
CA HIS A 106 23.57 -8.17 2.14
C HIS A 106 23.94 -7.80 0.69
N LYS A 107 22.98 -7.82 -0.24
CA LYS A 107 23.18 -7.54 -1.67
C LYS A 107 24.36 -8.33 -2.27
N LEU A 108 24.37 -9.64 -2.00
CA LEU A 108 25.45 -10.53 -2.42
C LEU A 108 25.27 -10.97 -3.88
N ILE A 109 26.33 -10.87 -4.67
CA ILE A 109 26.34 -11.44 -6.03
C ILE A 109 26.66 -12.93 -5.91
N PHE A 110 25.64 -13.79 -6.03
CA PHE A 110 25.79 -15.24 -5.87
C PHE A 110 25.24 -16.03 -7.08
N PRO A 111 25.99 -16.12 -8.20
CA PRO A 111 25.57 -16.78 -9.43
C PRO A 111 25.15 -18.26 -9.31
N PRO A 112 25.82 -19.11 -8.49
CA PRO A 112 25.47 -20.54 -8.37
C PRO A 112 24.03 -20.80 -7.94
N PHE A 113 23.43 -19.88 -7.19
CA PHE A 113 22.04 -19.97 -6.76
C PHE A 113 21.06 -19.89 -7.92
N TYR A 114 21.26 -18.95 -8.86
CA TYR A 114 20.39 -18.81 -10.03
C TYR A 114 20.44 -20.05 -10.92
N GLN A 115 21.65 -20.58 -11.17
CA GLN A 115 21.85 -21.81 -11.93
C GLN A 115 21.21 -23.04 -11.27
N TYR A 116 21.24 -23.11 -9.95
CA TYR A 116 20.59 -24.19 -9.21
C TYR A 116 19.07 -24.10 -9.29
N CYS A 117 18.51 -22.89 -9.16
CA CYS A 117 17.07 -22.67 -9.26
C CYS A 117 16.52 -23.04 -10.64
N LEU A 118 17.24 -22.73 -11.73
CA LEU A 118 16.85 -23.06 -13.11
C LEU A 118 16.44 -24.53 -13.31
N LYS A 119 17.07 -25.47 -12.58
CA LYS A 119 16.75 -26.91 -12.65
C LYS A 119 15.35 -27.26 -12.14
N TYR A 120 14.77 -26.40 -11.30
CA TYR A 120 13.48 -26.62 -10.64
C TYR A 120 12.35 -25.76 -11.21
N LEU A 121 12.62 -24.97 -12.27
CA LEU A 121 11.64 -24.12 -12.95
C LEU A 121 10.74 -24.91 -13.90
N HIS A 122 10.01 -25.89 -13.37
CA HIS A 122 9.01 -26.67 -14.11
C HIS A 122 7.64 -26.57 -13.43
N PRO A 123 6.53 -26.35 -14.16
CA PRO A 123 5.22 -26.15 -13.53
C PRO A 123 4.70 -27.34 -12.72
N HIS A 124 5.14 -28.56 -13.05
CA HIS A 124 4.78 -29.78 -12.32
C HIS A 124 5.57 -29.99 -11.01
N GLN A 125 6.66 -29.26 -10.81
CA GLN A 125 7.50 -29.44 -9.63
C GLN A 125 6.75 -28.99 -8.36
N LYS A 126 6.99 -29.70 -7.24
CA LYS A 126 6.39 -29.32 -5.95
C LYS A 126 7.04 -28.03 -5.42
N GLY A 127 6.25 -27.12 -4.87
CA GLY A 127 6.78 -25.87 -4.29
C GLY A 127 7.42 -24.93 -5.32
N VAL A 128 6.96 -24.96 -6.57
CA VAL A 128 7.49 -24.09 -7.63
C VAL A 128 7.25 -22.61 -7.34
N VAL A 129 6.07 -22.28 -6.82
CA VAL A 129 5.73 -20.90 -6.47
C VAL A 129 6.73 -20.37 -5.43
N THR A 130 7.00 -21.15 -4.39
CA THR A 130 7.99 -20.79 -3.37
C THR A 130 9.39 -20.64 -3.96
N ILE A 131 9.81 -21.51 -4.90
CA ILE A 131 11.10 -21.35 -5.59
C ILE A 131 11.15 -20.02 -6.35
N ILE A 132 10.11 -19.71 -7.13
CA ILE A 132 10.10 -18.47 -7.93
C ILE A 132 10.05 -17.24 -7.02
N THR A 133 9.29 -17.28 -5.92
CA THR A 133 9.30 -16.21 -4.91
C THR A 133 10.67 -16.04 -4.26
N THR A 134 11.37 -17.13 -3.92
CA THR A 134 12.75 -17.04 -3.39
C THR A 134 13.73 -16.48 -4.40
N LEU A 135 13.56 -16.83 -5.68
CA LEU A 135 14.37 -16.32 -6.76
C LEU A 135 14.18 -14.83 -6.95
N ALA A 136 12.92 -14.37 -7.00
CA ALA A 136 12.59 -12.95 -6.99
C ALA A 136 13.17 -12.27 -5.76
N GLN A 137 13.05 -12.86 -4.56
CA GLN A 137 13.58 -12.30 -3.32
C GLN A 137 15.11 -12.08 -3.36
N ALA A 138 15.86 -13.03 -3.92
CA ALA A 138 17.31 -12.94 -4.07
C ALA A 138 17.73 -11.91 -5.15
N SER A 139 16.92 -11.71 -6.18
CA SER A 139 17.16 -10.69 -7.20
C SER A 139 17.15 -9.29 -6.60
N HIS A 140 18.22 -8.53 -6.87
CA HIS A 140 18.42 -7.16 -6.43
C HIS A 140 19.14 -6.36 -7.52
N GLU A 141 19.19 -5.04 -7.37
CA GLU A 141 19.69 -4.09 -8.37
C GLU A 141 21.13 -4.34 -8.83
N LEU A 142 21.98 -4.88 -7.94
CA LEU A 142 23.40 -5.19 -8.22
C LEU A 142 23.61 -6.59 -8.83
N VAL A 143 22.55 -7.28 -9.28
CA VAL A 143 22.70 -8.55 -10.00
C VAL A 143 22.81 -8.25 -11.49
N PRO A 144 23.86 -8.74 -12.18
CA PRO A 144 23.97 -8.60 -13.62
C PRO A 144 22.75 -9.20 -14.33
N PRO A 145 22.23 -8.54 -15.39
CA PRO A 145 21.06 -9.02 -16.11
C PRO A 145 21.28 -10.39 -16.76
N GLU A 146 22.53 -10.75 -17.12
CA GLU A 146 22.90 -12.02 -17.74
C GLU A 146 22.47 -13.27 -16.95
N PHE A 147 22.39 -13.17 -15.61
CA PHE A 147 21.94 -14.30 -14.79
C PHE A 147 20.42 -14.39 -14.67
N ILE A 148 19.71 -13.28 -14.89
CA ILE A 148 18.26 -13.18 -14.74
C ILE A 148 17.54 -13.40 -16.07
N THR A 149 18.09 -12.97 -17.19
CA THR A 149 17.53 -13.22 -18.53
C THR A 149 17.19 -14.70 -18.78
N PRO A 150 18.10 -15.68 -18.56
CA PRO A 150 17.78 -17.10 -18.77
C PRO A 150 16.73 -17.62 -17.79
N VAL A 151 16.62 -17.03 -16.59
CA VAL A 151 15.55 -17.35 -15.64
C VAL A 151 14.20 -16.91 -16.22
N ILE A 152 14.11 -15.69 -16.72
CA ILE A 152 12.88 -15.13 -17.26
C ILE A 152 12.44 -15.89 -18.51
N GLU A 153 13.37 -16.16 -19.43
CA GLU A 153 13.13 -17.02 -20.59
C GLU A 153 12.56 -18.37 -20.17
N ARG A 154 13.13 -18.99 -19.12
CA ARG A 154 12.69 -20.31 -18.69
C ARG A 154 11.32 -20.29 -18.02
N ILE A 155 10.98 -19.23 -17.29
CA ILE A 155 9.62 -19.01 -16.77
C ILE A 155 8.65 -18.80 -17.94
N ALA A 156 8.97 -17.94 -18.90
CA ALA A 156 8.10 -17.65 -20.04
C ALA A 156 7.79 -18.91 -20.84
N ASN A 157 8.82 -19.67 -21.22
CA ASN A 157 8.71 -20.88 -22.04
C ASN A 157 7.95 -22.01 -21.32
N ASN A 158 8.17 -22.20 -20.02
CA ASN A 158 7.60 -23.33 -19.29
C ASN A 158 6.23 -23.04 -18.67
N PHE A 159 5.94 -21.78 -18.30
CA PHE A 159 4.71 -21.41 -17.59
C PHE A 159 3.68 -20.75 -18.50
N VAL A 160 4.11 -19.87 -19.42
CA VAL A 160 3.22 -19.11 -20.31
C VAL A 160 3.04 -19.87 -21.63
N SER A 161 2.48 -21.07 -21.53
CA SER A 161 2.16 -21.94 -22.67
C SER A 161 0.67 -22.23 -22.71
N LEU A 162 0.12 -22.40 -23.92
CA LEU A 162 -1.30 -22.70 -24.14
C LEU A 162 -1.75 -24.03 -23.51
N GLN A 163 -0.81 -24.93 -23.21
CA GLN A 163 -1.09 -26.23 -22.61
C GLN A 163 -1.28 -26.16 -21.09
N ASN A 164 -0.80 -25.09 -20.46
CA ASN A 164 -0.85 -24.96 -19.00
C ASN A 164 -2.18 -24.39 -18.54
N ALA A 165 -2.54 -24.71 -17.29
CA ALA A 165 -3.69 -24.14 -16.62
C ALA A 165 -3.54 -22.61 -16.48
N PRO A 166 -4.64 -21.84 -16.60
CA PRO A 166 -4.59 -20.38 -16.58
C PRO A 166 -4.04 -19.82 -15.26
N GLU A 167 -4.18 -20.54 -14.15
CA GLU A 167 -3.60 -20.19 -12.86
C GLU A 167 -2.07 -20.20 -12.93
N VAL A 168 -1.49 -21.23 -13.54
CA VAL A 168 -0.04 -21.39 -13.72
C VAL A 168 0.50 -20.29 -14.62
N CYS A 169 -0.20 -19.96 -15.71
CA CYS A 169 0.13 -18.83 -16.59
C CYS A 169 0.13 -17.51 -15.82
N SER A 170 -0.88 -17.28 -14.96
CA SER A 170 -0.97 -16.05 -14.16
C SER A 170 0.19 -15.93 -13.15
N VAL A 171 0.59 -17.04 -12.53
CA VAL A 171 1.76 -17.09 -11.64
C VAL A 171 3.04 -16.80 -12.41
N GLY A 172 3.21 -17.35 -13.63
CA GLY A 172 4.36 -17.07 -14.49
C GLY A 172 4.50 -15.59 -14.83
N ILE A 173 3.42 -14.95 -15.30
CA ILE A 173 3.44 -13.52 -15.67
C ILE A 173 3.70 -12.63 -14.44
N ASN A 174 3.06 -12.92 -13.30
CA ASN A 174 3.29 -12.17 -12.07
C ASN A 174 4.72 -12.34 -11.56
N SER A 175 5.29 -13.53 -11.70
CA SER A 175 6.68 -13.79 -11.32
C SER A 175 7.68 -13.00 -12.17
N ILE A 176 7.46 -12.96 -13.49
CA ILE A 176 8.27 -12.15 -14.42
C ILE A 176 8.15 -10.66 -14.07
N ARG A 177 6.94 -10.20 -13.73
CA ARG A 177 6.72 -8.83 -13.24
C ARG A 177 7.56 -8.51 -11.99
N GLU A 178 7.57 -9.40 -11.00
CA GLU A 178 8.37 -9.20 -9.79
C GLU A 178 9.88 -9.20 -10.07
N LEU A 179 10.35 -10.01 -11.03
CA LEU A 179 11.75 -10.00 -11.47
C LEU A 179 12.11 -8.68 -12.17
N TYR A 180 11.28 -8.21 -13.09
CA TYR A 180 11.49 -6.91 -13.75
C TYR A 180 11.40 -5.72 -12.80
N PHE A 181 10.59 -5.81 -11.75
CA PHE A 181 10.54 -4.78 -10.72
C PHE A 181 11.90 -4.60 -10.03
N ARG A 182 12.61 -5.70 -9.78
CA ARG A 182 13.86 -5.72 -9.04
C ARG A 182 15.09 -5.51 -9.91
N VAL A 183 15.07 -6.09 -11.12
CA VAL A 183 16.15 -6.00 -12.11
C VAL A 183 15.56 -5.45 -13.40
N PRO A 184 15.38 -4.12 -13.50
CA PRO A 184 14.72 -3.47 -14.63
C PRO A 184 15.50 -3.61 -15.95
N LEU A 185 16.81 -3.83 -15.85
CA LEU A 185 17.73 -3.99 -16.96
C LEU A 185 17.59 -5.33 -17.69
N SER A 186 16.94 -6.32 -17.08
CA SER A 186 16.79 -7.67 -17.65
C SER A 186 15.65 -7.79 -18.68
N VAL A 187 14.94 -6.69 -18.96
CA VAL A 187 13.76 -6.70 -19.84
C VAL A 187 14.16 -6.86 -21.30
N GLU A 188 13.88 -8.02 -21.87
CA GLU A 188 14.00 -8.27 -23.30
C GLU A 188 12.73 -7.83 -24.06
N THR A 189 12.91 -7.19 -25.21
CA THR A 189 11.82 -6.61 -26.00
C THR A 189 10.85 -7.64 -26.56
N ILE A 190 11.36 -8.77 -27.05
CA ILE A 190 10.57 -9.82 -27.69
C ILE A 190 9.64 -10.46 -26.65
N ILE A 191 10.21 -10.96 -25.55
CA ILE A 191 9.46 -11.61 -24.48
C ILE A 191 8.44 -10.64 -23.86
N ALA A 192 8.83 -9.39 -23.61
CA ALA A 192 7.91 -8.41 -23.02
C ALA A 192 6.70 -8.14 -23.92
N GLN A 193 6.90 -8.02 -25.24
CA GLN A 193 5.81 -7.78 -26.20
C GLN A 193 4.86 -8.97 -26.30
N ASP A 194 5.39 -10.19 -26.34
CA ASP A 194 4.60 -11.42 -26.34
C ASP A 194 3.73 -11.53 -25.07
N LEU A 195 4.28 -11.20 -23.90
CA LEU A 195 3.52 -11.21 -22.64
C LEU A 195 2.46 -10.11 -22.57
N ILE A 196 2.73 -8.93 -23.15
CA ILE A 196 1.76 -7.82 -23.21
C ILE A 196 0.58 -8.15 -24.14
N GLN A 197 0.76 -9.00 -25.15
CA GLN A 197 -0.31 -9.39 -26.05
C GLN A 197 -1.52 -9.98 -25.30
N TYR A 198 -1.27 -10.79 -24.28
CA TYR A 198 -2.30 -11.35 -23.38
C TYR A 198 -3.14 -10.28 -22.66
N ALA A 199 -2.66 -9.04 -22.51
CA ALA A 199 -3.44 -7.96 -21.90
C ALA A 199 -4.60 -7.46 -22.77
N ARG A 200 -4.49 -7.65 -24.10
CA ARG A 200 -5.46 -7.23 -25.11
C ARG A 200 -6.37 -8.37 -25.57
N ASP A 201 -5.93 -9.59 -25.41
CA ASP A 201 -6.66 -10.77 -25.85
C ASP A 201 -7.95 -10.97 -25.05
N ARG A 202 -9.10 -10.84 -25.72
CA ARG A 202 -10.42 -11.01 -25.10
C ARG A 202 -10.76 -12.47 -24.78
N LYS A 203 -10.04 -13.41 -25.39
CA LYS A 203 -10.23 -14.87 -25.22
C LYS A 203 -9.43 -15.44 -24.06
N ALA A 204 -8.45 -14.69 -23.55
CA ALA A 204 -7.64 -15.11 -22.42
C ALA A 204 -8.44 -14.99 -21.11
N GLU A 205 -8.13 -15.86 -20.15
CA GLU A 205 -8.73 -15.84 -18.83
C GLU A 205 -8.48 -14.53 -18.09
N ARG A 206 -9.46 -14.11 -17.28
CA ARG A 206 -9.41 -12.80 -16.59
C ARG A 206 -8.19 -12.67 -15.68
N SER A 207 -7.75 -13.76 -15.05
CA SER A 207 -6.55 -13.81 -14.19
C SER A 207 -5.27 -13.49 -14.99
N VAL A 208 -5.11 -14.11 -16.16
CA VAL A 208 -3.98 -13.93 -17.07
C VAL A 208 -3.97 -12.51 -17.64
N VAL A 209 -5.13 -12.03 -18.09
CA VAL A 209 -5.29 -10.66 -18.60
C VAL A 209 -4.95 -9.62 -17.52
N SER A 210 -5.37 -9.85 -16.27
CA SER A 210 -5.05 -8.98 -15.15
C SER A 210 -3.55 -8.96 -14.83
N ALA A 211 -2.89 -10.12 -14.84
CA ALA A 211 -1.45 -10.24 -14.64
C ALA A 211 -0.67 -9.50 -15.74
N ALA A 212 -1.04 -9.69 -17.01
CA ALA A 212 -0.42 -9.03 -18.16
C ALA A 212 -0.59 -7.50 -18.12
N ARG A 213 -1.77 -6.99 -17.72
CA ARG A 213 -1.98 -5.55 -17.50
C ARG A 213 -1.09 -4.99 -16.39
N SER A 214 -0.86 -5.78 -15.35
CA SER A 214 0.00 -5.37 -14.24
C SER A 214 1.48 -5.29 -14.64
N LEU A 215 1.93 -6.21 -15.50
CA LEU A 215 3.24 -6.16 -16.15
C LEU A 215 3.36 -4.92 -17.05
N LEU A 216 2.35 -4.66 -17.90
CA LEU A 216 2.30 -3.48 -18.76
C LEU A 216 2.43 -2.17 -17.96
N GLN A 217 1.72 -2.07 -16.84
CA GLN A 217 1.79 -0.90 -15.97
C GLN A 217 3.17 -0.72 -15.33
N LEU A 218 3.85 -1.82 -14.98
CA LEU A 218 5.21 -1.77 -14.47
C LEU A 218 6.20 -1.30 -15.54
N LEU A 219 6.12 -1.85 -16.74
CA LEU A 219 7.05 -1.51 -17.82
C LEU A 219 6.94 -0.04 -18.25
N ARG A 220 5.74 0.55 -18.14
CA ARG A 220 5.54 2.00 -18.34
C ARG A 220 6.27 2.87 -17.32
N VAL A 221 6.53 2.35 -16.13
CA VAL A 221 7.26 3.08 -15.07
C VAL A 221 8.76 2.78 -15.13
N VAL A 222 9.12 1.55 -15.46
CA VAL A 222 10.49 1.04 -15.35
C VAL A 222 11.31 1.27 -16.61
N ASN A 223 10.77 0.88 -17.77
CA ASN A 223 11.48 0.97 -19.04
C ASN A 223 10.47 1.08 -20.20
N PRO A 224 10.03 2.31 -20.53
CA PRO A 224 9.03 2.52 -21.58
C PRO A 224 9.57 2.32 -22.99
N ALA A 225 10.89 2.34 -23.18
CA ALA A 225 11.54 2.18 -24.48
C ALA A 225 11.29 0.78 -25.07
N VAL A 226 11.08 -0.22 -24.21
CA VAL A 226 10.78 -1.60 -24.60
C VAL A 226 9.38 -1.75 -25.21
N LEU A 227 8.44 -0.88 -24.81
CA LEU A 227 7.04 -0.98 -25.24
C LEU A 227 6.84 -0.45 -26.66
N SER A 228 5.86 -1.03 -27.35
CA SER A 228 5.39 -0.48 -28.62
C SER A 228 4.82 0.93 -28.45
N LYS A 229 4.89 1.75 -29.50
CA LYS A 229 4.33 3.13 -29.51
C LYS A 229 2.84 3.21 -29.11
N LYS A 230 2.09 2.12 -29.25
CA LYS A 230 0.66 2.04 -28.87
C LYS A 230 0.46 1.95 -27.36
N ASP A 231 1.44 1.40 -26.66
CA ASP A 231 1.36 1.09 -25.23
C ASP A 231 2.07 2.11 -24.33
N GLN A 232 2.93 2.93 -24.93
CA GLN A 232 3.57 4.09 -24.30
C GLN A 232 2.53 5.17 -23.97
N LEU A 233 2.66 5.77 -22.79
CA LEU A 233 1.90 6.99 -22.48
C LEU A 233 2.61 8.21 -23.09
N HIS A 234 1.88 9.30 -23.21
CA HIS A 234 2.43 10.56 -23.74
C HIS A 234 3.64 11.07 -22.93
N ASN A 235 3.62 10.88 -21.61
CA ASN A 235 4.62 11.38 -20.66
C ASN A 235 5.86 10.47 -20.54
N THR A 236 5.94 9.38 -21.29
CA THR A 236 6.99 8.35 -21.11
C THR A 236 8.14 8.47 -22.11
N ARG A 237 8.17 9.54 -22.92
CA ARG A 237 9.16 9.76 -23.98
C ARG A 237 10.52 10.24 -23.46
N ASP A 238 10.55 10.88 -22.29
CA ASP A 238 11.76 11.48 -21.73
C ASP A 238 12.48 10.54 -20.73
N PHE A 239 12.22 9.24 -20.81
CA PHE A 239 12.73 8.27 -19.84
C PHE A 239 14.10 7.74 -20.28
N GLU A 240 15.15 8.09 -19.55
CA GLU A 240 16.48 7.53 -19.73
C GLU A 240 16.62 6.22 -18.95
N VAL A 241 17.02 5.16 -19.66
CA VAL A 241 17.29 3.87 -19.02
C VAL A 241 18.62 3.97 -18.28
N LYS A 242 18.57 3.88 -16.95
CA LYS A 242 19.75 3.83 -16.08
C LYS A 242 20.66 2.67 -16.47
N ALA A 243 21.96 2.92 -16.59
CA ALA A 243 22.95 1.88 -16.84
C ALA A 243 23.12 0.98 -15.61
N TYR A 244 23.61 -0.25 -15.82
CA TYR A 244 23.93 -1.15 -14.72
C TYR A 244 24.93 -0.51 -13.74
N GLY A 245 24.57 -0.46 -12.46
CA GLY A 245 25.40 0.14 -11.42
C GLY A 245 25.41 1.68 -11.38
N SER A 246 24.58 2.37 -12.16
CA SER A 246 24.46 3.82 -12.05
C SER A 246 23.70 4.19 -10.77
N VAL A 247 24.35 4.92 -9.87
CA VAL A 247 23.74 5.45 -8.66
C VAL A 247 23.22 6.86 -8.94
N GLU A 248 21.94 7.12 -8.67
CA GLU A 248 21.42 8.49 -8.66
C GLU A 248 21.99 9.23 -7.44
N LEU A 249 22.98 10.08 -7.68
CA LEU A 249 23.49 10.99 -6.67
C LEU A 249 22.56 12.20 -6.59
N HIS A 250 21.69 12.21 -5.59
CA HIS A 250 20.97 13.43 -5.23
C HIS A 250 21.95 14.39 -4.57
N THR A 251 22.40 15.40 -5.31
CA THR A 251 23.28 16.47 -4.81
C THR A 251 22.58 17.38 -3.79
N THR A 252 21.25 17.36 -3.77
CA THR A 252 20.42 18.22 -2.94
C THR A 252 19.43 17.37 -2.14
N VAL A 253 19.25 17.68 -0.85
CA VAL A 253 18.24 17.02 -0.01
C VAL A 253 16.84 17.31 -0.59
N PRO A 254 16.00 16.29 -0.82
CA PRO A 254 14.62 16.50 -1.26
C PRO A 254 13.90 17.47 -0.30
N GLY A 255 13.39 18.59 -0.81
CA GLY A 255 12.77 19.62 0.02
C GLY A 255 13.63 20.87 0.27
N ALA A 256 14.96 20.79 0.10
CA ALA A 256 15.84 21.95 0.22
C ALA A 256 15.50 23.13 -0.72
N PRO A 257 15.09 22.93 -2.00
CA PRO A 257 14.71 24.06 -2.85
C PRO A 257 13.42 24.77 -2.39
N PHE A 258 12.61 24.17 -1.52
CA PHE A 258 11.43 24.81 -0.94
C PHE A 258 11.75 25.64 0.31
N LEU A 259 12.89 25.40 0.98
CA LEU A 259 13.34 26.23 2.10
C LEU A 259 13.82 27.60 1.61
N SER A 260 14.52 27.64 0.48
CA SER A 260 14.95 28.89 -0.16
C SER A 260 13.79 29.78 -0.60
N THR A 261 12.59 29.23 -0.84
CA THR A 261 11.39 30.00 -1.17
C THR A 261 10.60 30.48 0.05
N LEU A 262 10.97 30.06 1.27
CA LEU A 262 10.36 30.51 2.52
C LEU A 262 11.21 31.59 3.21
N VAL A 263 12.48 31.70 2.84
CA VAL A 263 13.41 32.73 3.32
C VAL A 263 13.51 33.81 2.25
N ASP A 264 12.50 34.67 2.16
CA ASP A 264 12.59 35.90 1.37
C ASP A 264 13.57 36.85 2.08
N PRO A 265 14.73 37.21 1.50
CA PRO A 265 15.69 38.12 2.13
C PRO A 265 15.15 39.56 2.23
N GLU A 266 14.10 39.89 1.48
CA GLU A 266 13.52 41.24 1.43
C GLU A 266 12.48 41.54 2.52
N ASN A 267 12.10 40.57 3.35
CA ASN A 267 11.13 40.79 4.45
C ASN A 267 11.67 40.43 5.85
N SER A 268 13.00 40.38 5.98
CA SER A 268 13.71 40.24 7.25
C SER A 268 14.01 41.61 7.86
N ASP A 269 12.98 42.43 8.08
CA ASP A 269 13.08 43.57 9.00
C ASP A 269 12.88 43.04 10.42
N TRP A 270 13.96 42.50 11.00
CA TRP A 270 14.02 42.24 12.43
C TRP A 270 14.21 43.59 13.14
N SER A 271 13.12 44.34 13.23
CA SER A 271 13.02 45.44 14.17
C SER A 271 13.03 44.84 15.58
N ASP A 272 14.04 45.25 16.34
CA ASP A 272 14.28 44.89 17.73
C ASP A 272 13.20 45.53 18.62
N ASP A 273 12.00 44.92 18.66
CA ASP A 273 10.94 45.28 19.60
C ASP A 273 10.97 44.27 20.75
N GLU A 274 11.79 44.59 21.75
CA GLU A 274 11.84 43.98 23.08
C GLU A 274 10.49 44.14 23.78
N SER A 275 9.53 43.29 23.41
CA SER A 275 8.35 42.99 24.22
C SER A 275 8.48 41.56 24.74
N TYR A 276 8.93 41.47 25.99
CA TYR A 276 8.97 40.25 26.78
C TYR A 276 7.55 39.68 26.93
N SER A 277 7.16 38.81 26.01
CA SER A 277 6.02 37.90 26.18
C SER A 277 6.56 36.58 26.69
N GLU A 278 6.34 36.35 27.98
CA GLU A 278 6.56 35.09 28.69
C GLU A 278 5.91 33.94 27.90
N SER A 279 6.73 33.23 27.15
CA SER A 279 6.35 31.95 26.56
C SER A 279 6.58 30.91 27.64
N HIS A 280 5.49 30.34 28.16
CA HIS A 280 5.57 29.13 28.97
C HIS A 280 6.29 28.06 28.13
N ALA A 281 7.53 27.77 28.51
CA ALA A 281 8.22 26.57 28.12
C ALA A 281 7.31 25.40 28.52
N ILE A 282 6.76 24.69 27.53
CA ILE A 282 6.31 23.33 27.76
C ILE A 282 7.59 22.54 27.78
N ASP A 283 8.15 22.42 28.98
CA ASP A 283 9.24 21.50 29.24
C ASP A 283 8.81 20.13 28.72
N ALA A 284 9.66 19.55 27.87
CA ALA A 284 9.59 18.15 27.53
C ALA A 284 9.99 17.34 28.77
N GLU A 285 9.13 17.37 29.79
CA GLU A 285 9.19 16.48 30.92
C GLU A 285 8.79 15.10 30.42
N THR A 286 9.81 14.25 30.34
CA THR A 286 9.80 12.87 30.83
C THR A 286 8.44 12.18 30.81
N CYS A 287 8.32 11.15 29.98
CA CYS A 287 7.24 10.18 30.00
C CYS A 287 7.19 9.47 31.37
N THR A 288 6.61 10.12 32.38
CA THR A 288 6.22 9.50 33.63
C THR A 288 4.75 9.15 33.51
N SER A 289 4.47 7.88 33.75
CA SER A 289 3.14 7.30 33.81
C SER A 289 2.23 8.06 34.76
N GLU A 290 1.50 9.06 34.25
CA GLU A 290 0.38 9.62 34.96
C GLU A 290 -0.69 8.54 35.07
N ILE A 291 -1.04 8.22 36.31
CA ILE A 291 -2.09 7.26 36.62
C ILE A 291 -3.41 7.87 36.13
N LEU A 292 -3.95 7.30 35.07
CA LEU A 292 -5.26 7.66 34.50
C LEU A 292 -6.30 7.82 35.60
N GLN A 293 -6.95 8.97 35.64
CA GLN A 293 -8.02 9.25 36.59
C GLN A 293 -9.36 8.68 36.08
N ASP A 294 -10.34 8.49 36.95
CA ASP A 294 -11.65 7.92 36.61
C ASP A 294 -12.38 8.68 35.47
N ILE A 295 -12.04 9.95 35.27
CA ILE A 295 -12.58 10.81 34.23
C ILE A 295 -12.11 10.36 32.84
N ASP A 296 -10.85 9.91 32.72
CA ASP A 296 -10.25 9.45 31.47
C ASP A 296 -10.80 8.08 31.06
N PHE A 297 -11.03 7.19 32.03
CA PHE A 297 -11.73 5.93 31.79
C PHE A 297 -13.18 6.15 31.34
N ARG A 298 -13.84 7.21 31.84
CA ARG A 298 -15.19 7.60 31.38
C ARG A 298 -15.17 8.05 29.92
N ARG A 299 -14.19 8.88 29.53
CA ARG A 299 -14.00 9.31 28.13
C ARG A 299 -13.72 8.13 27.21
N LEU A 300 -12.85 7.21 27.61
CA LEU A 300 -12.55 6.00 26.84
C LEU A 300 -13.78 5.09 26.66
N ARG A 301 -14.63 4.98 27.68
CA ARG A 301 -15.88 4.20 27.59
C ARG A 301 -16.89 4.84 26.64
N ILE A 302 -16.99 6.16 26.61
CA ILE A 302 -17.85 6.91 25.67
C ILE A 302 -17.34 6.72 24.23
N LEU A 303 -16.03 6.83 24.00
CA LEU A 303 -15.43 6.65 22.66
C LEU A 303 -15.65 5.22 22.13
N ARG A 304 -15.50 4.21 22.99
CA ARG A 304 -15.77 2.81 22.63
C ARG A 304 -17.24 2.55 22.33
N LYS A 305 -18.16 3.15 23.09
CA LYS A 305 -19.61 3.05 22.81
C LYS A 305 -19.96 3.72 21.47
N LYS A 306 -19.31 4.85 21.16
CA LYS A 306 -19.49 5.56 19.88
C LYS A 306 -18.95 4.77 18.68
N SER A 307 -17.85 4.04 18.84
CA SER A 307 -17.33 3.18 17.76
C SER A 307 -18.19 1.95 17.50
N LEU A 308 -18.78 1.37 18.54
CA LEU A 308 -19.71 0.23 18.42
C LEU A 308 -21.03 0.66 17.76
N LEU A 309 -21.59 1.80 18.17
CA LEU A 309 -22.79 2.39 17.55
C LEU A 309 -22.58 2.76 16.07
N SER A 310 -21.34 3.00 15.64
CA SER A 310 -21.01 3.29 14.24
C SER A 310 -20.86 2.01 13.40
N GLN A 311 -20.80 0.83 14.01
CA GLN A 311 -20.71 -0.47 13.32
C GLN A 311 -22.06 -1.18 13.19
N GLU A 312 -23.07 -0.83 13.97
CA GLU A 312 -24.41 -1.46 13.94
C GLU A 312 -25.41 -0.81 12.96
N GLY A 313 -25.00 0.21 12.19
CA GLY A 313 -25.91 1.04 11.38
C GLY A 313 -25.80 0.94 9.86
N ASP A 314 -25.06 -0.02 9.30
CA ASP A 314 -24.77 -0.04 7.84
C ASP A 314 -24.85 -1.43 7.20
N ASP A 315 -25.85 -2.24 7.59
CA ASP A 315 -26.21 -3.50 6.92
C ASP A 315 -27.75 -3.62 6.74
N SER A 316 -28.30 -2.98 5.69
CA SER A 316 -29.47 -3.51 4.93
C SER A 316 -29.81 -2.62 3.72
N SER A 317 -30.06 -3.29 2.59
CA SER A 317 -30.30 -2.81 1.22
C SER A 317 -31.63 -2.09 0.96
N GLU A 318 -31.58 -1.21 -0.05
CA GLU A 318 -32.61 -0.78 -1.05
C GLU A 318 -34.12 -0.83 -0.71
N GLY A 319 -34.80 0.31 -0.89
CA GLY A 319 -36.27 0.39 -0.99
C GLY A 319 -36.80 1.83 -0.93
N GLU A 320 -37.75 2.16 -1.80
CA GLU A 320 -38.31 3.49 -2.09
C GLU A 320 -39.30 4.07 -1.05
N GLN A 321 -39.51 5.40 -1.19
CA GLN A 321 -40.72 6.22 -0.91
C GLN A 321 -41.04 6.76 0.51
N ASP A 322 -41.08 8.10 0.54
CA ASP A 322 -42.06 9.05 1.08
C ASP A 322 -42.34 9.28 2.59
N GLU A 323 -42.33 10.59 2.90
CA GLU A 323 -43.16 11.36 3.86
C GLU A 323 -43.24 10.97 5.35
N CYS A 324 -42.69 11.82 6.24
CA CYS A 324 -43.43 12.88 6.96
C CYS A 324 -42.65 13.42 8.17
N ASN A 325 -42.86 14.71 8.44
CA ASN A 325 -42.38 15.47 9.60
C ASN A 325 -42.95 14.93 10.92
N GLU A 326 -42.20 15.07 12.02
CA GLU A 326 -42.74 15.70 13.23
C GLU A 326 -41.64 16.21 14.16
N ILE A 327 -41.87 17.44 14.63
CA ILE A 327 -41.08 18.20 15.59
C ILE A 327 -41.67 17.89 16.96
N ILE A 328 -40.88 17.42 17.93
CA ILE A 328 -41.16 17.69 19.35
C ILE A 328 -39.87 18.07 20.07
N THR A 329 -40.03 19.16 20.80
CA THR A 329 -39.10 19.98 21.56
C THR A 329 -38.88 19.50 23.00
N ASN A 330 -37.74 19.94 23.55
CA ASN A 330 -37.50 20.34 24.95
C ASN A 330 -37.23 19.31 26.07
N ASN A 331 -36.02 19.49 26.62
CA ASN A 331 -35.65 19.75 28.03
C ASN A 331 -35.73 18.68 29.14
N ASP A 332 -34.58 18.60 29.80
CA ASP A 332 -34.33 18.48 31.25
C ASP A 332 -34.86 17.28 32.04
N ALA A 333 -33.91 16.45 32.51
CA ALA A 333 -33.84 16.02 33.91
C ALA A 333 -32.52 15.31 34.21
N ILE A 334 -31.59 16.03 34.84
CA ILE A 334 -30.57 15.45 35.72
C ILE A 334 -31.26 15.15 37.05
N GLY A 335 -31.07 13.95 37.61
CA GLY A 335 -31.26 13.76 39.06
C GLY A 335 -31.77 12.41 39.56
N SER A 336 -30.82 11.49 39.76
CA SER A 336 -30.65 10.72 41.00
C SER A 336 -31.47 9.44 41.27
N ILE A 337 -30.78 8.53 41.97
CA ILE A 337 -31.26 7.53 42.94
C ILE A 337 -31.26 6.04 42.52
N THR A 338 -30.10 5.44 42.86
CA THR A 338 -29.87 4.21 43.66
C THR A 338 -30.13 2.79 43.15
N SER A 339 -29.07 2.00 43.36
CA SER A 339 -29.05 0.60 43.83
C SER A 339 -29.71 -0.47 42.97
N SER A 340 -28.89 -1.36 42.39
CA SER A 340 -28.85 -2.77 42.79
C SER A 340 -27.96 -3.63 41.88
N LYS A 341 -27.33 -4.64 42.48
CA LYS A 341 -26.72 -5.85 41.89
C LYS A 341 -25.29 -5.76 41.34
N VAL A 342 -24.33 -5.91 42.25
CA VAL A 342 -23.10 -6.67 42.00
C VAL A 342 -23.09 -7.87 42.95
N SER A 343 -23.26 -9.08 42.41
CA SER A 343 -22.79 -10.30 43.04
C SER A 343 -22.78 -11.45 42.04
N LYS A 344 -21.68 -12.21 42.04
CA LYS A 344 -21.43 -13.56 41.48
C LYS A 344 -20.83 -13.63 40.06
N SER A 345 -19.50 -13.72 40.01
CA SER A 345 -18.80 -14.92 39.52
C SER A 345 -17.26 -14.75 39.58
N LYS A 346 -16.64 -15.36 40.59
CA LYS A 346 -15.22 -15.75 40.61
C LYS A 346 -15.16 -17.22 41.05
N ALA A 347 -14.14 -17.92 40.56
CA ALA A 347 -13.68 -19.27 40.89
C ALA A 347 -14.07 -20.38 39.90
N LYS A 348 -13.17 -20.65 38.95
CA LYS A 348 -12.84 -22.02 38.55
C LYS A 348 -11.43 -22.07 37.96
N GLU A 349 -10.46 -22.24 38.84
CA GLU A 349 -9.09 -22.63 38.53
C GLU A 349 -8.72 -23.68 39.58
N GLU A 350 -8.66 -24.95 39.16
CA GLU A 350 -7.59 -25.90 39.51
C GLU A 350 -7.97 -27.36 39.19
N ARG A 351 -6.96 -28.04 38.62
CA ARG A 351 -6.65 -29.47 38.63
C ARG A 351 -7.47 -30.39 37.71
N ILE A 352 -6.74 -31.10 36.84
CA ILE A 352 -6.27 -32.46 37.10
C ILE A 352 -5.09 -32.78 36.16
N LYS A 353 -3.93 -33.14 36.74
CA LYS A 353 -2.98 -34.11 36.19
C LYS A 353 -3.23 -35.41 36.95
N VAL A 354 -3.60 -36.48 36.25
CA VAL A 354 -2.99 -37.83 36.23
C VAL A 354 -3.37 -38.43 34.90
#